data_AF-A0A968ZMN5-F1
#
_entry.id   AF-A0A968ZMN5-F1
#
_cell.length_a   1.000
_cell.length_b   1.000
_cell.length_c   1.000
_cell.angle_alpha   90.00
_cell.angle_beta   90.00
_cell.angle_gamma   90.00
#
_symmetry.space_group_name_H-M   'P 1'
#
loop_
_entity.id
_entity.type
_entity.pdbx_description
1 polymer ?
#
loop_
_entity_poly.entity_id
_entity_poly.type
_entity_poly.pdbx_seq_one_letter_code
_entity_poly.pdbx_strand_id
1 'polypeptide(L)'
;MAAGAIAYLDFMGLDRSNHQYVVIRHHDEPQGHVHIVANRTGEDGSVHHLHWDRLKTVQATRALEEKFSFLSEKPGENLRQQVRSLINKAAYDQPSLLPFCQRLEEQGVVPELYQRQGRIMGIAYLYQNQRVAGSVLGRSYSLPGLQKIQRVNYQPERDFDPLVQMGYTRLRGAKVPWPSRAQIAWMLRTGQLTPRIQHWMKEKGADPEQFRESGFTYEQLRDEMQRLSQGAFSLCGVSPEQQKTELEL
;
A
#
# COMPACT_ATOMS: atom_id res chain seq x y z
N MET A 1 15.71 4.97 -7.03
CA MET A 1 15.54 4.57 -5.60
C MET A 1 16.52 5.28 -4.67
N ALA A 2 17.85 5.25 -4.91
CA ALA A 2 18.79 6.11 -4.16
C ALA A 2 18.42 7.61 -4.24
N ALA A 3 17.97 8.06 -5.42
CA ALA A 3 17.42 9.40 -5.63
C ALA A 3 16.21 9.74 -4.74
N GLY A 4 15.41 8.77 -4.29
CA GLY A 4 14.26 9.00 -3.42
C GLY A 4 14.66 9.23 -1.96
N ALA A 5 15.63 8.48 -1.45
CA ALA A 5 16.18 8.68 -0.11
C ALA A 5 16.94 10.01 0.01
N ILE A 6 17.71 10.36 -1.02
CA ILE A 6 18.39 11.66 -1.09
C ILE A 6 17.39 12.80 -1.15
N ALA A 7 16.38 12.71 -2.02
CA ALA A 7 15.35 13.74 -2.11
C ALA A 7 14.51 13.86 -0.82
N TYR A 8 14.35 12.78 -0.06
CA TYR A 8 13.75 12.83 1.28
C TYR A 8 14.60 13.65 2.25
N LEU A 9 15.91 13.37 2.33
CA LEU A 9 16.83 14.13 3.19
C LEU A 9 16.88 15.62 2.83
N ASP A 10 16.91 15.93 1.52
CA ASP A 10 16.88 17.31 1.03
C ASP A 10 15.57 18.01 1.43
N PHE A 11 14.42 17.32 1.31
CA PHE A 11 13.11 17.87 1.69
C PHE A 11 13.00 18.08 3.21
N MET A 12 13.61 17.19 4.00
CA MET A 12 13.69 17.34 5.45
C MET A 12 14.63 18.49 5.86
N GLY A 13 15.40 19.04 4.92
CA GLY A 13 16.32 20.16 5.17
C GLY A 13 17.59 19.73 5.89
N LEU A 14 17.98 18.45 5.79
CA LEU A 14 19.26 17.99 6.30
C LEU A 14 20.36 18.43 5.34
N ASP A 15 21.32 19.22 5.82
CA ASP A 15 22.52 19.55 5.06
C ASP A 15 23.43 18.32 5.00
N ARG A 16 23.33 17.58 3.90
CA ARG A 16 24.10 16.36 3.65
C ARG A 16 25.59 16.58 3.46
N SER A 17 26.05 17.82 3.29
CA SER A 17 27.48 18.13 3.23
C SER A 17 28.12 18.27 4.61
N ASN A 18 27.30 18.54 5.64
CA ASN A 18 27.74 18.72 7.02
C ASN A 18 27.27 17.59 7.94
N HIS A 19 26.24 16.83 7.57
CA HIS A 19 25.68 15.74 8.39
C HIS A 19 25.91 14.38 7.73
N GLN A 20 26.49 13.43 8.48
CA GLN A 20 26.65 12.06 7.99
C GLN A 20 25.29 11.34 7.90
N TYR A 21 25.13 10.50 6.90
CA TYR A 21 23.96 9.65 6.74
C TYR A 21 24.32 8.35 6.05
N VAL A 22 23.53 7.30 6.29
CA VAL A 22 23.61 6.03 5.59
C VAL A 22 22.21 5.67 5.07
N VAL A 23 22.19 5.14 3.86
CA VAL A 23 20.97 4.67 3.19
C VAL A 23 21.13 3.18 2.95
N ILE A 24 20.31 2.38 3.64
CA ILE A 24 20.33 0.92 3.54
C ILE A 24 19.06 0.49 2.82
N ARG A 25 19.20 -0.26 1.72
CA ARG A 25 18.06 -0.82 1.00
C ARG A 25 17.88 -2.28 1.38
N HIS A 26 16.68 -2.63 1.81
CA HIS A 26 16.25 -4.01 2.04
C HIS A 26 15.36 -4.51 0.89
N HIS A 27 15.47 -5.80 0.62
CA HIS A 27 14.76 -6.53 -0.45
C HIS A 27 14.02 -7.77 0.07
N ASP A 28 13.91 -7.88 1.40
CA ASP A 28 13.18 -8.91 2.13
C ASP A 28 11.66 -8.85 1.93
N GLU A 29 11.14 -7.73 1.39
CA GLU A 29 9.75 -7.56 0.97
C GLU A 29 9.66 -7.28 -0.55
N PRO A 30 8.57 -7.68 -1.25
CA PRO A 30 8.45 -7.55 -2.72
C PRO A 30 8.67 -6.14 -3.27
N GLN A 31 8.26 -5.12 -2.50
CA GLN A 31 8.42 -3.70 -2.83
C GLN A 31 9.80 -3.13 -2.48
N GLY A 32 10.59 -3.88 -1.71
CA GLY A 32 11.76 -3.39 -1.01
C GLY A 32 11.42 -2.26 -0.03
N HIS A 33 12.36 -1.90 0.83
CA HIS A 33 12.26 -0.68 1.61
C HIS A 33 13.64 -0.10 1.85
N VAL A 34 13.70 1.15 2.32
CA VAL A 34 14.96 1.83 2.61
C VAL A 34 14.92 2.31 4.06
N HIS A 35 16.00 2.02 4.79
CA HIS A 35 16.31 2.67 6.05
C HIS A 35 17.27 3.83 5.79
N ILE A 36 16.91 5.00 6.32
CA ILE A 36 17.78 6.17 6.31
C ILE A 36 18.14 6.43 7.77
N VAL A 37 19.43 6.38 8.08
CA VAL A 37 19.94 6.81 9.39
C VAL A 37 20.80 8.02 9.12
N ALA A 38 20.43 9.16 9.72
CA ALA A 38 21.16 10.40 9.60
C ALA A 38 21.62 10.86 10.98
N ASN A 39 22.87 11.28 11.09
CA ASN A 39 23.34 12.01 12.25
C ASN A 39 22.72 13.41 12.22
N ARG A 40 22.22 13.85 13.37
CA ARG A 40 21.60 15.17 13.53
C ARG A 40 22.59 16.23 13.99
N THR A 41 23.81 15.85 14.33
CA THR A 41 24.88 16.76 14.69
C THR A 41 25.85 16.80 13.52
N GLY A 42 26.07 18.01 12.99
CA GLY A 42 27.01 18.24 11.92
C GLY A 42 28.45 18.13 12.39
N GLU A 43 29.39 18.02 11.45
CA GLU A 43 30.82 17.99 11.72
C GLU A 43 31.32 19.30 12.35
N ASP A 44 30.63 20.40 12.09
CA ASP A 44 30.83 21.71 12.71
C ASP A 44 30.17 21.87 14.10
N GLY A 45 29.49 20.83 14.60
CA GLY A 45 28.76 20.85 15.87
C GLY A 45 27.37 21.49 15.81
N SER A 46 26.92 21.94 14.63
CA SER A 46 25.54 22.38 14.42
C SER A 46 24.54 21.23 14.61
N VAL A 47 23.29 21.53 14.94
CA VAL A 47 22.26 20.51 15.20
C VAL A 47 21.05 20.70 14.29
N HIS A 48 20.71 19.67 13.53
CA HIS A 48 19.43 19.61 12.83
C HIS A 48 18.28 19.43 13.84
N HIS A 49 17.35 20.39 13.85
CA HIS A 49 16.23 20.43 14.79
C HIS A 49 14.97 19.78 14.21
N LEU A 50 14.44 18.79 14.93
CA LEU A 50 13.34 17.92 14.50
C LEU A 50 11.93 18.52 14.70
N HIS A 51 11.81 19.86 14.64
CA HIS A 51 10.54 20.53 14.89
C HIS A 51 9.54 20.28 13.75
N TRP A 52 8.36 19.75 14.10
CA TRP A 52 7.29 19.32 13.18
C TRP A 52 7.66 18.19 12.21
N ASP A 53 8.68 17.39 12.54
CA ASP A 53 9.18 16.35 11.64
C ASP A 53 8.13 15.35 11.19
N ARG A 54 7.14 15.05 12.03
CA ARG A 54 6.00 14.22 11.62
C ARG A 54 5.23 14.83 10.45
N LEU A 55 4.94 16.14 10.51
CA LEU A 55 4.21 16.83 9.44
C LEU A 55 5.10 17.04 8.21
N LYS A 56 6.38 17.37 8.41
CA LYS A 56 7.35 17.50 7.30
C LYS A 56 7.56 16.18 6.59
N THR A 57 7.70 15.07 7.33
CA THR A 57 7.80 13.72 6.77
C THR A 57 6.57 13.37 5.95
N VAL A 58 5.36 13.64 6.44
CA VAL A 58 4.13 13.39 5.66
C VAL A 58 4.11 14.23 4.36
N GLN A 59 4.63 15.46 4.38
CA GLN A 59 4.74 16.30 3.19
C GLN A 59 5.82 15.81 2.24
N ALA A 60 6.99 15.43 2.76
CA ALA A 60 8.11 14.89 2.01
C ALA A 60 7.69 13.60 1.30
N THR A 61 7.06 12.67 2.01
CA THR A 61 6.55 11.42 1.42
C THR A 61 5.58 11.72 0.29
N ARG A 62 4.64 12.65 0.47
CA ARG A 62 3.71 13.07 -0.61
C ARG A 62 4.41 13.68 -1.81
N ALA A 63 5.34 14.61 -1.59
CA ALA A 63 6.06 15.27 -2.66
C ALA A 63 6.93 14.29 -3.45
N LEU A 64 7.54 13.31 -2.77
CA LEU A 64 8.29 12.23 -3.42
C LEU A 64 7.36 11.29 -4.18
N GLU A 65 6.23 10.95 -3.60
CA GLU A 65 5.21 10.14 -4.25
C GLU A 65 4.65 10.80 -5.52
N GLU A 66 4.45 12.12 -5.53
CA GLU A 66 4.09 12.91 -6.73
C GLU A 66 5.25 12.96 -7.73
N LYS A 67 6.46 13.32 -7.28
CA LYS A 67 7.66 13.48 -8.11
C LYS A 67 8.06 12.20 -8.83
N PHE A 68 7.88 11.05 -8.18
CA PHE A 68 8.23 9.75 -8.74
C PHE A 68 7.01 8.93 -9.18
N SER A 69 5.83 9.57 -9.28
CA SER A 69 4.59 8.95 -9.76
C SER A 69 4.16 7.68 -9.00
N PHE A 70 4.60 7.51 -7.75
CA PHE A 70 4.30 6.36 -6.90
C PHE A 70 2.94 6.44 -6.19
N LEU A 71 2.34 7.63 -6.11
CA LEU A 71 0.95 7.78 -5.67
C LEU A 71 -0.01 7.94 -6.83
N SER A 72 -1.05 7.11 -6.80
CA SER A 72 -2.38 7.57 -7.18
C SER A 72 -2.70 8.84 -6.39
N GLU A 73 -3.05 9.92 -7.10
CA GLU A 73 -3.56 11.18 -6.53
C GLU A 73 -4.45 10.90 -5.32
N LYS A 74 -4.40 11.77 -4.28
CA LYS A 74 -5.38 11.70 -3.18
C LYS A 74 -6.77 11.50 -3.79
N PRO A 75 -7.60 10.59 -3.27
CA PRO A 75 -8.95 10.38 -3.75
C PRO A 75 -9.65 11.70 -3.98
N GLY A 76 -9.75 12.09 -5.25
CA GLY A 76 -10.53 13.25 -5.65
C GLY A 76 -11.96 13.07 -5.16
N GLU A 77 -12.69 14.16 -4.99
CA GLU A 77 -14.08 14.06 -4.54
C GLU A 77 -14.92 13.15 -5.45
N ASN A 78 -14.60 13.11 -6.76
CA ASN A 78 -15.21 12.19 -7.71
C ASN A 78 -15.00 10.71 -7.31
N LEU A 79 -13.77 10.27 -7.06
CA LEU A 79 -13.51 8.88 -6.63
C LEU A 79 -14.18 8.58 -5.29
N ARG A 80 -14.16 9.52 -4.34
CA ARG A 80 -14.89 9.36 -3.07
C ARG A 80 -16.38 9.18 -3.30
N GLN A 81 -16.99 9.95 -4.19
CA GLN A 81 -18.41 9.84 -4.53
C GLN A 81 -18.75 8.53 -5.23
N GLN A 82 -17.89 8.05 -6.13
CA GLN A 82 -18.02 6.73 -6.74
C GLN A 82 -18.00 5.63 -5.68
N VAL A 83 -16.99 5.62 -4.79
CA VAL A 83 -16.87 4.61 -3.74
C VAL A 83 -18.10 4.65 -2.80
N ARG A 84 -18.60 5.85 -2.44
CA ARG A 84 -19.85 5.98 -1.67
C ARG A 84 -21.04 5.35 -2.38
N SER A 85 -21.18 5.58 -3.69
CA SER A 85 -22.26 4.99 -4.50
C SER A 85 -22.20 3.47 -4.50
N LEU A 86 -21.02 2.89 -4.71
CA LEU A 86 -20.79 1.44 -4.69
C LEU A 86 -21.09 0.83 -3.31
N ILE A 87 -20.71 1.52 -2.23
CA ILE A 87 -21.05 1.11 -0.86
C ILE A 87 -22.56 1.12 -0.64
N ASN A 88 -23.26 2.18 -1.06
CA ASN A 88 -24.71 2.28 -0.90
C ASN A 88 -25.42 1.15 -1.67
N LYS A 89 -24.96 0.85 -2.89
CA LYS A 89 -25.48 -0.28 -3.68
C LYS A 89 -25.22 -1.63 -3.01
N ALA A 90 -24.03 -1.85 -2.46
CA ALA A 90 -23.71 -3.08 -1.75
C ALA A 90 -24.54 -3.28 -0.47
N ALA A 91 -24.94 -2.18 0.19
CA ALA A 91 -25.69 -2.18 1.45
C ALA A 91 -27.22 -2.08 1.29
N TYR A 92 -27.77 -2.04 0.07
CA TYR A 92 -29.16 -1.58 -0.18
C TYR A 92 -30.25 -2.32 0.60
N ASP A 93 -30.13 -3.64 0.75
CA ASP A 93 -31.05 -4.54 1.47
C ASP A 93 -30.55 -4.90 2.88
N GLN A 94 -29.57 -4.14 3.39
CA GLN A 94 -29.07 -4.24 4.77
C GLN A 94 -28.49 -5.64 5.08
N PRO A 95 -27.53 -6.13 4.27
CA PRO A 95 -27.01 -7.48 4.39
C PRO A 95 -26.16 -7.64 5.66
N SER A 96 -25.76 -8.88 5.97
CA SER A 96 -24.68 -9.10 6.92
C SER A 96 -23.32 -8.64 6.36
N LEU A 97 -22.32 -8.50 7.23
CA LEU A 97 -21.02 -7.94 6.84
C LEU A 97 -20.29 -8.75 5.77
N LEU A 98 -20.42 -10.09 5.76
CA LEU A 98 -19.79 -10.94 4.75
C LEU A 98 -20.38 -10.74 3.33
N PRO A 99 -21.71 -10.90 3.10
CA PRO A 99 -22.32 -10.60 1.81
C PRO A 99 -22.10 -9.15 1.36
N PHE A 100 -22.07 -8.20 2.29
CA PHE A 100 -21.68 -6.82 1.99
C PHE A 100 -20.27 -6.75 1.37
N CYS A 101 -19.28 -7.41 1.99
CA CYS A 101 -17.92 -7.45 1.47
C CYS A 101 -17.83 -8.12 0.09
N GLN A 102 -18.55 -9.22 -0.12
CA GLN A 102 -18.58 -9.92 -1.40
C GLN A 102 -19.17 -9.05 -2.52
N ARG A 103 -20.27 -8.33 -2.25
CA ARG A 103 -20.87 -7.40 -3.22
C ARG A 103 -19.99 -6.20 -3.55
N LEU A 104 -19.17 -5.75 -2.60
CA LEU A 104 -18.15 -4.72 -2.88
C LEU A 104 -17.11 -5.27 -3.87
N GLU A 105 -16.66 -6.50 -3.66
CA GLU A 105 -15.66 -7.13 -4.53
C GLU A 105 -16.14 -7.36 -5.95
N GLU A 106 -17.39 -7.79 -6.12
CA GLU A 106 -18.06 -7.91 -7.42
C GLU A 106 -18.11 -6.56 -8.17
N GLN A 107 -18.13 -5.46 -7.42
CA GLN A 107 -18.09 -4.10 -7.95
C GLN A 107 -16.65 -3.54 -8.08
N GLY A 108 -15.63 -4.37 -7.87
CA GLY A 108 -14.21 -3.97 -7.96
C GLY A 108 -13.70 -3.17 -6.77
N VAL A 109 -14.43 -3.12 -5.66
CA VAL A 109 -14.02 -2.51 -4.40
C VAL A 109 -13.55 -3.59 -3.45
N VAL A 110 -12.28 -3.55 -3.04
CA VAL A 110 -11.72 -4.51 -2.08
C VAL A 110 -11.84 -3.95 -0.66
N PRO A 111 -12.65 -4.54 0.23
CA PRO A 111 -12.75 -4.11 1.62
C PRO A 111 -11.60 -4.65 2.46
N GLU A 112 -11.00 -3.78 3.27
CA GLU A 112 -9.98 -4.16 4.26
C GLU A 112 -10.52 -3.94 5.68
N LEU A 113 -10.78 -5.04 6.38
CA LEU A 113 -11.36 -5.04 7.72
C LEU A 113 -10.26 -5.05 8.78
N TYR A 114 -10.26 -4.04 9.64
CA TYR A 114 -9.31 -3.96 10.75
C TYR A 114 -9.85 -4.74 11.93
N GLN A 115 -9.06 -5.65 12.47
CA GLN A 115 -9.46 -6.44 13.63
C GLN A 115 -8.59 -6.19 14.87
N ARG A 116 -9.21 -6.37 16.04
CA ARG A 116 -8.57 -6.36 17.37
C ARG A 116 -9.36 -7.29 18.29
N GLN A 117 -8.66 -8.20 18.99
CA GLN A 117 -9.26 -9.08 20.01
C GLN A 117 -10.51 -9.84 19.49
N GLY A 118 -10.41 -10.45 18.31
CA GLY A 118 -11.52 -11.25 17.74
C GLY A 118 -12.71 -10.45 17.22
N ARG A 119 -12.55 -9.13 17.01
CA ARG A 119 -13.63 -8.25 16.52
C ARG A 119 -13.16 -7.32 15.43
N ILE A 120 -14.06 -6.99 14.51
CA ILE A 120 -13.82 -5.97 13.49
C ILE A 120 -14.07 -4.58 14.10
N MET A 121 -13.10 -3.69 13.94
CA MET A 121 -13.07 -2.34 14.53
C MET A 121 -13.11 -1.23 13.48
N GLY A 122 -12.75 -1.52 12.24
CA GLY A 122 -12.73 -0.52 11.17
C GLY A 122 -12.75 -1.14 9.78
N ILE A 123 -12.95 -0.29 8.79
CA ILE A 123 -12.96 -0.68 7.37
C ILE A 123 -12.27 0.40 6.53
N ALA A 124 -11.52 -0.03 5.52
CA ALA A 124 -11.11 0.80 4.40
C ALA A 124 -11.51 0.12 3.09
N TYR A 125 -11.58 0.92 2.03
CA TYR A 125 -12.00 0.51 0.70
C TYR A 125 -10.85 0.78 -0.25
N LEU A 126 -10.38 -0.25 -0.94
CA LEU A 126 -9.47 -0.08 -2.05
C LEU A 126 -10.27 -0.12 -3.35
N TYR A 127 -10.17 0.93 -4.14
CA TYR A 127 -10.85 1.04 -5.42
C TYR A 127 -9.96 1.77 -6.42
N GLN A 128 -9.78 1.23 -7.62
CA GLN A 128 -8.90 1.80 -8.66
C GLN A 128 -7.51 2.19 -8.10
N ASN A 129 -6.92 1.29 -7.31
CA ASN A 129 -5.65 1.49 -6.61
C ASN A 129 -5.62 2.56 -5.50
N GLN A 130 -6.75 3.16 -5.19
CA GLN A 130 -6.84 4.17 -4.15
C GLN A 130 -7.47 3.59 -2.90
N ARG A 131 -6.72 3.66 -1.81
CA ARG A 131 -7.17 3.21 -0.49
C ARG A 131 -7.83 4.36 0.25
N VAL A 132 -9.10 4.22 0.60
CA VAL A 132 -9.87 5.22 1.32
C VAL A 132 -10.42 4.63 2.61
N ALA A 133 -10.03 5.21 3.75
CA ALA A 133 -10.62 4.80 5.04
C ALA A 133 -12.09 5.19 5.09
N GLY A 134 -12.95 4.34 5.67
CA GLY A 134 -14.38 4.64 5.74
C GLY A 134 -14.70 5.94 6.49
N SER A 135 -13.91 6.29 7.51
CA SER A 135 -14.02 7.57 8.20
C SER A 135 -13.73 8.78 7.30
N VAL A 136 -12.89 8.64 6.28
CA VAL A 136 -12.56 9.69 5.30
C VAL A 136 -13.72 9.88 4.31
N LEU A 137 -14.45 8.82 3.99
CA LEU A 137 -15.66 8.91 3.14
C LEU A 137 -16.83 9.55 3.88
N GLY A 138 -16.83 9.54 5.22
CA GLY A 138 -17.86 10.15 6.05
C GLY A 138 -18.44 9.16 7.06
N ARG A 139 -19.23 9.67 8.01
CA ARG A 139 -19.70 8.90 9.17
C ARG A 139 -20.41 7.60 8.78
N SER A 140 -21.29 7.62 7.77
CA SER A 140 -22.06 6.46 7.29
C SER A 140 -21.22 5.36 6.64
N TYR A 141 -19.99 5.64 6.25
CA TYR A 141 -19.11 4.70 5.54
C TYR A 141 -18.01 4.12 6.44
N SER A 142 -17.88 4.59 7.68
CA SER A 142 -17.10 3.95 8.73
C SER A 142 -17.77 2.65 9.21
N LEU A 143 -17.05 1.71 9.83
CA LEU A 143 -17.66 0.47 10.34
C LEU A 143 -18.82 0.74 11.33
N PRO A 144 -18.71 1.69 12.30
CA PRO A 144 -19.86 2.05 13.14
C PRO A 144 -21.02 2.65 12.34
N GLY A 145 -20.73 3.41 11.29
CA GLY A 145 -21.73 3.98 10.39
C GLY A 145 -22.42 2.94 9.50
N LEU A 146 -21.68 1.95 9.00
CA LEU A 146 -22.24 0.84 8.26
C LEU A 146 -23.28 0.11 9.10
N GLN A 147 -22.97 -0.16 10.37
CA GLN A 147 -23.90 -0.83 11.29
C GLN A 147 -25.10 0.05 11.67
N LYS A 148 -24.88 1.32 12.02
CA LYS A 148 -25.93 2.17 12.60
C LYS A 148 -26.76 2.95 11.58
N ILE A 149 -26.16 3.31 10.44
CA ILE A 149 -26.76 4.17 9.43
C ILE A 149 -27.14 3.35 8.19
N GLN A 150 -26.19 2.61 7.61
CA GLN A 150 -26.44 1.75 6.45
C GLN A 150 -27.08 0.41 6.82
N ARG A 151 -27.20 0.12 8.13
CA ARG A 151 -27.80 -1.09 8.70
C ARG A 151 -27.18 -2.42 8.23
N VAL A 152 -25.91 -2.40 7.84
CA VAL A 152 -25.13 -3.62 7.60
C VAL A 152 -24.98 -4.38 8.92
N ASN A 153 -25.56 -5.58 8.99
CA ASN A 153 -25.64 -6.36 10.21
C ASN A 153 -24.31 -7.08 10.50
N TYR A 154 -23.54 -6.62 11.48
CA TYR A 154 -22.34 -7.28 11.95
C TYR A 154 -22.57 -7.95 13.31
N GLN A 155 -22.39 -9.27 13.35
CA GLN A 155 -22.43 -10.08 14.56
C GLN A 155 -21.09 -10.83 14.66
N PRO A 156 -20.20 -10.50 15.63
CA PRO A 156 -18.88 -11.10 15.72
C PRO A 156 -18.88 -12.62 15.69
N GLU A 157 -19.80 -13.25 16.42
CA GLU A 157 -19.89 -14.70 16.59
C GLU A 157 -20.24 -15.42 15.28
N ARG A 158 -20.98 -14.76 14.38
CA ARG A 158 -21.37 -15.29 13.08
C ARG A 158 -20.38 -14.93 11.98
N ASP A 159 -19.90 -13.69 11.98
CA ASP A 159 -19.23 -13.10 10.82
C ASP A 159 -17.70 -13.13 10.92
N PHE A 160 -17.11 -13.16 12.12
CA PHE A 160 -15.67 -12.96 12.27
C PHE A 160 -14.83 -14.05 11.58
N ASP A 161 -15.09 -15.33 11.87
CA ASP A 161 -14.31 -16.43 11.30
C ASP A 161 -14.42 -16.52 9.77
N PRO A 162 -15.63 -16.43 9.17
CA PRO A 162 -15.75 -16.37 7.70
C PRO A 162 -15.00 -15.19 7.08
N LEU A 163 -15.01 -14.01 7.71
CA LEU A 163 -14.28 -12.84 7.21
C LEU A 163 -12.75 -13.04 7.26
N VAL A 164 -12.25 -13.72 8.29
CA VAL A 164 -10.83 -14.09 8.41
C VAL A 164 -10.45 -15.11 7.33
N GLN A 165 -11.26 -16.15 7.16
CA GLN A 165 -11.06 -17.21 6.16
C GLN A 165 -11.05 -16.64 4.73
N MET A 166 -11.98 -15.73 4.42
CA MET A 166 -12.05 -15.06 3.12
C MET A 166 -10.92 -14.04 2.88
N GLY A 167 -10.10 -13.75 3.90
CA GLY A 167 -8.94 -12.88 3.78
C GLY A 167 -9.22 -11.38 3.90
N TYR A 168 -10.43 -10.98 4.31
CA TYR A 168 -10.80 -9.57 4.46
C TYR A 168 -10.11 -8.88 5.65
N THR A 169 -9.77 -9.65 6.69
CA THR A 169 -9.26 -9.07 7.94
C THR A 169 -7.76 -8.81 7.94
N ARG A 170 -7.35 -7.78 8.68
CA ARG A 170 -5.95 -7.46 8.98
C ARG A 170 -5.76 -7.17 10.47
N LEU A 171 -4.66 -7.66 11.03
CA LEU A 171 -4.25 -7.34 12.40
C LEU A 171 -3.78 -5.88 12.50
N ARG A 172 -4.14 -5.22 13.60
CA ARG A 172 -3.68 -3.85 13.88
C ARG A 172 -2.18 -3.85 14.15
N GLY A 173 -1.42 -3.03 13.41
CA GLY A 173 0.01 -2.82 13.63
C GLY A 173 0.94 -3.76 12.86
N ALA A 174 0.41 -4.78 12.17
CA ALA A 174 1.21 -5.53 11.21
C ALA A 174 1.61 -4.61 10.04
N LYS A 175 2.88 -4.67 9.61
CA LYS A 175 3.27 -4.14 8.30
C LYS A 175 2.32 -4.75 7.26
N VAL A 176 1.76 -3.93 6.37
CA VAL A 176 0.90 -4.41 5.29
C VAL A 176 1.83 -4.90 4.20
N PRO A 177 1.99 -6.21 3.96
CA PRO A 177 2.66 -6.66 2.75
C PRO A 177 1.86 -6.12 1.56
N TRP A 178 2.52 -5.54 0.58
CA TRP A 178 1.88 -5.25 -0.69
C TRP A 178 2.10 -6.43 -1.64
N PRO A 179 1.06 -6.92 -2.32
CA PRO A 179 -0.36 -6.56 -2.16
C PRO A 179 -0.95 -7.05 -0.83
N SER A 180 -1.97 -6.36 -0.31
CA SER A 180 -2.59 -6.74 0.96
C SER A 180 -3.30 -8.09 0.86
N ARG A 181 -3.47 -8.80 1.98
CA ARG A 181 -4.13 -10.11 2.00
C ARG A 181 -5.53 -10.10 1.36
N ALA A 182 -6.26 -8.99 1.53
CA ALA A 182 -7.56 -8.79 0.89
C ALA A 182 -7.43 -8.57 -0.63
N GLN A 183 -6.44 -7.80 -1.09
CA GLN A 183 -6.14 -7.65 -2.52
C GLN A 183 -5.80 -8.99 -3.15
N ILE A 184 -4.96 -9.78 -2.48
CA ILE A 184 -4.56 -11.10 -2.96
C ILE A 184 -5.75 -12.03 -3.04
N ALA A 185 -6.53 -12.13 -1.96
CA ALA A 185 -7.70 -12.98 -1.92
C ALA A 185 -8.72 -12.57 -3.01
N TRP A 186 -8.88 -11.28 -3.26
CA TRP A 186 -9.69 -10.76 -4.37
C TRP A 186 -9.14 -11.19 -5.73
N MET A 187 -7.85 -10.99 -6.01
CA MET A 187 -7.24 -11.37 -7.29
C MET A 187 -7.36 -12.87 -7.57
N LEU A 188 -7.20 -13.72 -6.54
CA LEU A 188 -7.37 -15.17 -6.65
C LEU A 188 -8.83 -15.55 -6.92
N ARG A 189 -9.79 -14.84 -6.33
CA ARG A 189 -11.22 -15.09 -6.55
C ARG A 189 -11.69 -14.64 -7.93
N THR A 190 -11.20 -13.50 -8.42
CA THR A 190 -11.68 -12.88 -9.65
C THR A 190 -10.84 -13.23 -10.88
N GLY A 191 -9.63 -13.76 -10.69
CA GLY A 191 -8.64 -13.91 -11.76
C GLY A 191 -8.16 -12.57 -12.33
N GLN A 192 -8.47 -11.45 -11.68
CA GLN A 192 -8.12 -10.10 -12.14
C GLN A 192 -6.94 -9.56 -11.35
N LEU A 193 -6.03 -8.86 -12.02
CA LEU A 193 -4.99 -8.06 -11.36
C LEU A 193 -5.53 -6.65 -11.08
N THR A 194 -5.14 -6.04 -9.95
CA THR A 194 -5.48 -4.63 -9.71
C THR A 194 -4.74 -3.71 -10.69
N PRO A 195 -5.28 -2.53 -11.07
CA PRO A 195 -4.60 -1.61 -11.99
C PRO A 195 -3.17 -1.23 -11.57
N ARG A 196 -2.88 -1.15 -10.27
CA ARG A 196 -1.51 -0.91 -9.77
C ARG A 196 -0.55 -2.04 -10.11
N ILE A 197 -1.02 -3.27 -9.92
CA ILE A 197 -0.20 -4.45 -10.15
C ILE A 197 0.03 -4.59 -11.65
N GLN A 198 -1.01 -4.37 -12.47
CA GLN A 198 -0.85 -4.30 -13.93
C GLN A 198 0.16 -3.24 -14.36
N HIS A 199 0.06 -2.02 -13.84
CA HIS A 199 1.01 -0.94 -14.14
C HIS A 199 2.43 -1.29 -13.69
N TRP A 200 2.59 -1.75 -12.45
CA TRP A 200 3.87 -2.16 -11.89
C TRP A 200 4.51 -3.31 -12.69
N MET A 201 3.74 -4.31 -13.10
CA MET A 201 4.24 -5.41 -13.95
C MET A 201 4.74 -4.89 -15.29
N LYS A 202 3.99 -3.99 -15.94
CA LYS A 202 4.42 -3.33 -17.18
C LYS A 202 5.71 -2.53 -16.99
N GLU A 203 5.86 -1.79 -15.89
CA GLU A 203 7.13 -1.10 -15.54
C GLU A 203 8.30 -2.06 -15.36
N LYS A 204 8.02 -3.31 -14.94
CA LYS A 204 9.02 -4.38 -14.79
C LYS A 204 9.21 -5.22 -16.06
N GLY A 205 8.58 -4.85 -17.17
CA GLY A 205 8.69 -5.56 -18.44
C GLY A 205 7.93 -6.90 -18.47
N ALA A 206 7.01 -7.12 -17.52
CA ALA A 206 6.13 -8.28 -17.48
C ALA A 206 4.75 -7.93 -18.05
N ASP A 207 4.18 -8.80 -18.87
CA ASP A 207 2.84 -8.65 -19.42
C ASP A 207 1.79 -9.13 -18.41
N PRO A 208 0.91 -8.25 -17.89
CA PRO A 208 -0.15 -8.65 -16.96
C PRO A 208 -1.18 -9.61 -17.56
N GLU A 209 -1.35 -9.63 -18.89
CA GLU A 209 -2.36 -10.49 -19.54
C GLU A 209 -1.96 -11.97 -19.50
N GLN A 210 -0.66 -12.29 -19.44
CA GLN A 210 -0.17 -13.67 -19.25
C GLN A 210 -0.68 -14.32 -17.95
N PHE A 211 -0.98 -13.50 -16.93
CA PHE A 211 -1.49 -13.96 -15.65
C PHE A 211 -3.01 -14.13 -15.67
N ARG A 212 -3.68 -13.42 -16.57
CA ARG A 212 -5.14 -13.47 -16.71
C ARG A 212 -5.60 -14.75 -17.39
N GLU A 213 -4.81 -15.24 -18.34
CA GLU A 213 -5.12 -16.43 -19.14
C GLU A 213 -4.71 -17.75 -18.48
N SER A 214 -3.69 -17.75 -17.63
CA SER A 214 -3.12 -18.97 -17.02
C SER A 214 -3.80 -19.40 -15.72
N GLY A 215 -4.41 -18.46 -14.99
CA GLY A 215 -4.81 -18.67 -13.59
C GLY A 215 -3.57 -18.85 -12.69
N PHE A 216 -3.44 -18.06 -11.64
CA PHE A 216 -2.26 -18.11 -10.76
C PHE A 216 -2.66 -18.43 -9.32
N THR A 217 -1.76 -19.13 -8.62
CA THR A 217 -1.81 -19.33 -7.17
C THR A 217 -1.15 -18.15 -6.43
N TYR A 218 -1.39 -18.05 -5.12
CA TYR A 218 -0.77 -17.03 -4.28
C TYR A 218 0.76 -17.08 -4.34
N GLU A 219 1.32 -18.29 -4.22
CA GLU A 219 2.74 -18.54 -4.22
C GLU A 219 3.35 -18.13 -5.55
N GLN A 220 2.71 -18.48 -6.67
CA GLN A 220 3.15 -18.05 -8.00
C GLN A 220 3.15 -16.53 -8.14
N LEU A 221 2.09 -15.83 -7.72
CA LEU A 221 2.04 -14.36 -7.79
C LEU A 221 3.09 -13.72 -6.86
N ARG A 222 3.22 -14.21 -5.63
CA ARG A 222 4.20 -13.70 -4.65
C ARG A 222 5.62 -13.90 -5.15
N ASP A 223 5.95 -15.11 -5.61
CA ASP A 223 7.29 -15.50 -6.03
C ASP A 223 7.65 -14.78 -7.34
N GLU A 224 6.69 -14.62 -8.26
CA GLU A 224 6.86 -13.79 -9.44
C GLU A 224 7.06 -12.31 -9.09
N MET A 225 6.30 -11.78 -8.13
CA MET A 225 6.48 -10.42 -7.65
C MET A 225 7.86 -10.21 -7.00
N GLN A 226 8.35 -11.20 -6.26
CA GLN A 226 9.72 -11.21 -5.72
C GLN A 226 10.76 -11.31 -6.84
N ARG A 227 10.56 -12.19 -7.82
CA ARG A 227 11.44 -12.37 -8.99
C ARG A 227 11.55 -11.10 -9.83
N LEU A 228 10.43 -10.44 -10.16
CA LEU A 228 10.42 -9.18 -10.92
C LEU A 228 11.08 -8.03 -10.15
N SER A 229 10.96 -8.03 -8.82
CA SER A 229 11.67 -7.07 -7.96
C SER A 229 13.20 -7.27 -7.99
N GLN A 230 13.65 -8.53 -8.10
CA GLN A 230 15.06 -8.91 -8.18
C GLN A 230 15.62 -8.83 -9.62
N GLY A 231 14.81 -9.11 -10.65
CA GLY A 231 15.23 -9.23 -12.06
C GLY A 231 15.37 -7.90 -12.81
N ALA A 232 14.87 -6.78 -12.27
CA ALA A 232 15.08 -5.44 -12.82
C ALA A 232 16.56 -4.97 -12.80
N PHE A 233 17.48 -5.82 -12.33
CA PHE A 233 18.92 -5.59 -12.30
C PHE A 233 19.67 -6.09 -13.54
N SER A 234 19.09 -6.97 -14.37
CA SER A 234 19.82 -7.56 -15.51
C SER A 234 19.81 -6.69 -16.78
N LEU A 235 18.95 -5.67 -16.84
CA LEU A 235 18.77 -4.82 -18.03
C LEU A 235 19.41 -3.43 -17.91
N CYS A 236 19.85 -3.02 -16.71
CA CYS A 236 20.78 -1.91 -16.55
C CYS A 236 22.19 -2.50 -16.49
N GLY A 237 22.75 -2.83 -17.64
CA GLY A 237 24.10 -3.37 -17.75
C GLY A 237 25.12 -2.45 -17.09
N VAL A 238 25.57 -2.83 -15.90
CA VAL A 238 26.80 -2.34 -15.29
C VAL A 238 27.55 -3.57 -14.85
N SER A 239 28.67 -3.84 -15.52
CA SER A 239 29.58 -4.93 -15.18
C SER A 239 30.06 -4.76 -13.72
N PRO A 240 30.21 -5.86 -12.96
CA PRO A 240 30.79 -5.84 -11.60
C PRO A 240 32.16 -5.16 -11.51
N GLU A 241 32.88 -4.98 -12.61
CA GLU A 241 34.19 -4.32 -12.67
C GLU A 241 34.13 -2.79 -12.50
N GLN A 242 32.97 -2.15 -12.68
CA GLN A 242 32.84 -0.69 -12.55
C GLN A 242 32.58 -0.20 -11.11
N GLN A 243 32.37 -1.10 -10.14
CA GLN A 243 32.21 -0.74 -8.72
C GLN A 243 33.53 -0.62 -7.94
N LYS A 244 34.67 -0.95 -8.55
CA LYS A 244 35.96 -0.99 -7.85
C LYS A 244 36.77 0.32 -7.87
N THR A 245 36.30 1.37 -8.54
CA THR A 245 37.10 2.58 -8.79
C THR A 245 36.64 3.83 -8.02
N GLU A 246 35.68 3.73 -7.11
CA GLU A 246 35.21 4.87 -6.27
C GLU A 246 35.49 4.68 -4.78
N LEU A 247 36.51 3.89 -4.43
CA LEU A 247 36.97 3.71 -3.03
C LEU A 247 38.40 4.19 -2.76
N GLU A 248 39.01 4.91 -3.70
CA GLU A 248 40.22 5.70 -3.44
C GLU A 248 40.03 7.09 -4.04
N LEU A 249 39.45 7.99 -3.22
CA LEU A 249 39.82 9.41 -3.04
C LEU A 249 38.89 10.05 -1.99
#